data_AF-A0A7J7D246-F1
#
_entry.id   AF-A0A7J7D246-F1
#
_cell.length_a   1.000
_cell.length_b   1.000
_cell.length_c   1.000
_cell.angle_alpha   90.00
_cell.angle_beta   90.00
_cell.angle_gamma   90.00
#
_symmetry.space_group_name_H-M   'P 1'
#
loop_
_entity.id
_entity.type
_entity.pdbx_description
1 polymer ?
#
loop_
_entity_poly.entity_id
_entity_poly.type
_entity_poly.pdbx_seq_one_letter_code
_entity_poly.pdbx_strand_id
1 'polypeptide(L)'
;MSSPLPILIFLLTLLTPRFVLSSPVQDPELVVQDVLKSINGSRRNLAYMSCGSGNPIDDCWRCDPNWESNRQRLADCAIGFGKDAIGGRNGRIYVVTDSGDDNPVNPIPGTLRHAVIQDEPLWIIFKRDMVIRLNQELVMNSFKTIDGRGASVHIAGGPCITIHYATNIIIHGINIHDCKQGGNGNIRDSPHHSGWWRVSDGDGIAIFDSKHIWVDHCSLSNCNDGLIDAIHGSTAITISNNYFTHHDKVMLLGHSDSYTQDKGMQVTIAFNHFGEGLVQRMPRCRHGYFHVVNNDYTHWEMYAIGGSAAPTINSQGNRFLAPDVRFRKEVTKHEDAPESEWRNWNWRSEGDLMMNGAYFRQSGAGASSVYARASSLSARPSTLVAGMTTTAGALNCRKGSRC
;
A
#
# COMPACT_ATOMS: atom_id res chain seq x y z
N MET A 1 58.18 -22.76 -55.23
CA MET A 1 58.02 -21.38 -54.70
C MET A 1 56.59 -21.26 -54.23
N SER A 2 56.42 -21.30 -52.92
CA SER A 2 55.15 -21.37 -52.20
C SER A 2 54.65 -19.96 -51.87
N SER A 3 53.39 -19.69 -52.21
CA SER A 3 52.63 -18.49 -51.80
C SER A 3 51.57 -18.93 -50.78
N PRO A 4 51.35 -18.19 -49.67
CA PRO A 4 50.38 -18.60 -48.66
C PRO A 4 48.95 -18.11 -48.98
N LEU A 5 47.98 -18.96 -48.63
CA LEU A 5 46.53 -18.74 -48.71
C LEU A 5 46.06 -17.88 -47.51
N PRO A 6 45.08 -16.97 -47.66
CA PRO A 6 44.49 -16.29 -46.52
C PRO A 6 43.36 -17.12 -45.88
N ILE A 7 43.33 -17.08 -44.55
CA ILE A 7 42.38 -17.74 -43.65
C ILE A 7 41.06 -16.96 -43.66
N LEU A 8 39.95 -17.64 -43.94
CA LEU A 8 38.59 -17.11 -43.73
C LEU A 8 37.94 -17.90 -42.58
N ILE A 9 37.93 -17.33 -41.38
CA ILE A 9 37.22 -17.87 -40.22
C ILE A 9 35.77 -17.38 -40.29
N PHE A 10 34.85 -18.32 -40.50
CA PHE A 10 33.41 -18.08 -40.37
C PHE A 10 33.07 -18.06 -38.87
N LEU A 11 32.77 -16.88 -38.31
CA LEU A 11 32.20 -16.77 -36.97
C LEU A 11 30.68 -17.03 -37.08
N LEU A 12 30.23 -18.23 -36.68
CA LEU A 12 28.82 -18.46 -36.39
C LEU A 12 28.46 -17.72 -35.10
N THR A 13 27.71 -16.63 -35.22
CA THR A 13 27.05 -15.98 -34.08
C THR A 13 25.82 -16.81 -33.69
N LEU A 14 25.98 -17.65 -32.67
CA LEU A 14 24.86 -18.27 -31.96
C LEU A 14 24.06 -17.16 -31.25
N LEU A 15 22.93 -16.76 -31.84
CA LEU A 15 21.88 -16.03 -31.13
C LEU A 15 21.32 -16.95 -30.03
N THR A 16 21.72 -16.71 -28.79
CA THR A 16 21.07 -17.32 -27.63
C THR A 16 19.73 -16.60 -27.40
N PRO A 17 18.60 -17.32 -27.32
CA PRO A 17 17.35 -16.71 -26.91
C PRO A 17 17.51 -16.27 -25.45
N ARG A 18 17.39 -14.96 -25.19
CA ARG A 18 17.26 -14.45 -23.82
C ARG A 18 15.89 -14.85 -23.30
N PHE A 19 15.81 -16.03 -22.69
CA PHE A 19 14.74 -16.34 -21.76
C PHE A 19 14.85 -15.35 -20.59
N VAL A 20 13.92 -14.42 -20.50
CA VAL A 20 13.68 -13.66 -19.26
C VAL A 20 13.14 -14.69 -18.27
N LEU A 21 14.02 -15.27 -17.44
CA LEU A 21 13.58 -16.02 -16.28
C LEU A 21 12.83 -15.04 -15.38
N SER A 22 11.51 -15.22 -15.25
CA SER A 22 10.79 -14.71 -14.10
C SER A 22 11.52 -15.22 -12.85
N SER A 23 11.95 -14.30 -11.98
CA SER A 23 12.54 -14.69 -10.70
C SER A 23 11.62 -15.72 -10.03
N PRO A 24 12.14 -16.85 -9.53
CA PRO A 24 11.33 -17.73 -8.71
C PRO A 24 10.77 -16.92 -7.54
N VAL A 25 9.48 -17.10 -7.26
CA VAL A 25 8.82 -16.61 -6.04
C VAL A 25 9.77 -16.91 -4.88
N GLN A 26 10.20 -15.86 -4.16
CA GLN A 26 11.12 -16.05 -3.05
C GLN A 26 10.52 -17.07 -2.09
N ASP A 27 11.30 -18.11 -1.80
CA ASP A 27 10.94 -19.12 -0.81
C ASP A 27 10.47 -18.40 0.46
N PRO A 28 9.23 -18.65 0.92
CA PRO A 28 8.73 -18.07 2.16
C PRO A 28 9.71 -18.23 3.33
N GLU A 29 10.53 -19.29 3.33
CA GLU A 29 11.60 -19.52 4.30
C GLU A 29 12.67 -18.41 4.29
N LEU A 30 13.06 -17.91 3.12
CA LEU A 30 14.03 -16.83 2.97
C LEU A 30 13.46 -15.50 3.47
N VAL A 31 12.19 -15.23 3.17
CA VAL A 31 11.48 -14.03 3.66
C VAL A 31 11.42 -14.03 5.19
N VAL A 32 11.13 -15.19 5.80
CA VAL A 32 11.14 -15.37 7.27
C VAL A 32 12.54 -15.12 7.85
N GLN A 33 13.60 -15.66 7.24
CA GLN A 33 14.98 -15.47 7.71
C GLN A 33 15.42 -14.00 7.67
N ASP A 34 15.06 -13.26 6.62
CA ASP A 34 15.36 -11.84 6.50
C ASP A 34 14.54 -10.99 7.49
N VAL A 35 13.29 -11.38 7.77
CA VAL A 35 12.48 -10.79 8.84
C VAL A 35 13.15 -11.02 10.21
N LEU A 36 13.59 -12.24 10.52
CA LEU A 36 14.25 -12.56 11.80
C LEU A 36 15.56 -11.77 11.99
N LYS A 37 16.36 -11.60 10.94
CA LYS A 37 17.55 -10.74 10.97
C LYS A 37 17.18 -9.29 11.29
N SER A 38 16.12 -8.77 10.66
CA SER A 38 15.65 -7.40 10.90
C SER A 38 15.09 -7.19 12.33
N ILE A 39 14.35 -8.17 12.87
CA ILE A 39 13.82 -8.13 14.24
C ILE A 39 14.96 -8.16 15.25
N ASN A 40 15.95 -9.03 15.08
CA ASN A 40 17.12 -9.08 15.98
C ASN A 40 17.99 -7.81 15.89
N GLY A 41 18.04 -7.15 14.72
CA GLY A 41 18.67 -5.84 14.56
C GLY A 41 17.92 -4.72 15.29
N SER A 42 16.58 -4.71 15.21
CA SER A 42 15.72 -3.68 15.83
C SER A 42 15.75 -3.70 17.36
N ARG A 43 15.99 -4.86 18.00
CA ARG A 43 16.15 -4.98 19.45
C ARG A 43 17.35 -4.20 20.02
N ARG A 44 18.29 -3.74 19.19
CA ARG A 44 19.46 -2.95 19.62
C ARG A 44 19.22 -1.43 19.64
N ASN A 45 18.06 -0.93 19.21
CA ASN A 45 17.73 0.50 19.24
C ASN A 45 16.52 0.81 20.13
N LEU A 46 16.73 0.74 21.45
CA LEU A 46 15.77 1.15 22.49
C LEU A 46 15.42 2.65 22.49
N ALA A 47 16.04 3.45 21.61
CA ALA A 47 15.74 4.88 21.45
C ALA A 47 14.52 5.18 20.56
N TYR A 48 13.86 4.16 20.01
CA TYR A 48 12.84 4.28 18.96
C TYR A 48 11.38 4.39 19.46
N MET A 49 11.13 4.28 20.77
CA MET A 49 9.78 4.41 21.37
C MET A 49 9.62 5.73 22.11
N SER A 50 9.64 6.86 21.40
CA SER A 50 9.64 8.18 22.06
C SER A 50 8.25 8.78 22.32
N CYS A 51 7.21 8.34 21.59
CA CYS A 51 5.84 8.86 21.76
C CYS A 51 4.99 8.10 22.77
N GLY A 52 5.27 6.81 22.98
CA GLY A 52 4.47 5.98 23.88
C GLY A 52 3.02 5.79 23.43
N SER A 53 2.71 5.98 22.13
CA SER A 53 1.38 5.73 21.59
C SER A 53 1.08 4.23 21.51
N GLY A 54 2.13 3.40 21.49
CA GLY A 54 2.05 1.96 21.28
C GLY A 54 2.07 1.56 19.80
N ASN A 55 1.86 2.54 18.91
CA ASN A 55 1.99 2.39 17.47
C ASN A 55 3.47 2.60 17.05
N PRO A 56 4.18 1.54 16.62
CA PRO A 56 5.61 1.62 16.33
C PRO A 56 5.95 2.50 15.12
N ILE A 57 5.02 2.71 14.18
CA ILE A 57 5.23 3.59 13.02
C ILE A 57 5.27 5.04 13.50
N ASP A 58 4.25 5.47 14.25
CA ASP A 58 4.16 6.83 14.76
C ASP A 58 5.26 7.10 15.79
N ASP A 59 5.51 6.15 16.71
CA ASP A 59 6.52 6.28 17.77
C ASP A 59 7.93 6.56 17.22
N CYS A 60 8.21 6.17 15.97
CA CYS A 60 9.47 6.38 15.25
C CYS A 60 9.79 7.85 14.93
N TRP A 61 8.79 8.60 14.45
CA TRP A 61 9.00 9.92 13.84
C TRP A 61 8.17 11.02 14.47
N ARG A 62 6.96 10.70 14.94
CA ARG A 62 5.93 11.70 15.24
C ARG A 62 6.31 12.62 16.40
N CYS A 63 7.09 12.11 17.35
CA CYS A 63 7.56 12.88 18.50
C CYS A 63 8.84 13.68 18.26
N ASP A 64 9.40 13.62 17.05
CA ASP A 64 10.44 14.57 16.66
C ASP A 64 9.80 15.96 16.54
N PRO A 65 10.08 16.91 17.45
CA PRO A 65 9.54 18.27 17.33
C PRO A 65 10.09 18.98 16.08
N ASN A 66 11.17 18.46 15.49
CA ASN A 66 11.82 18.96 14.29
C ASN A 66 11.52 18.09 13.06
N TRP A 67 10.39 17.35 13.07
CA TRP A 67 9.96 16.54 11.93
C TRP A 67 9.95 17.32 10.61
N GLU A 68 9.72 18.64 10.65
CA GLU A 68 9.74 19.51 9.46
C GLU A 68 11.13 19.59 8.82
N SER A 69 12.19 19.77 9.61
CA SER A 69 13.57 19.77 9.10
C SER A 69 14.07 18.37 8.82
N ASN A 70 13.50 17.36 9.48
CA ASN A 70 13.85 15.95 9.36
C ASN A 70 12.80 15.14 8.57
N ARG A 71 12.08 15.77 7.63
CA ARG A 71 10.91 15.15 6.95
C ARG A 71 11.18 13.75 6.43
N GLN A 72 12.33 13.58 5.80
CA GLN A 72 12.71 12.33 5.14
C GLN A 72 12.99 11.18 6.11
N ARG A 73 13.17 11.46 7.42
CA ARG A 73 13.29 10.43 8.47
C ARG A 73 12.05 9.54 8.55
N LEU A 74 10.89 10.03 8.10
CA LEU A 74 9.67 9.21 7.99
C LEU A 74 9.93 7.91 7.22
N ALA A 75 10.76 7.93 6.17
CA ALA A 75 11.06 6.76 5.34
C ALA A 75 11.86 5.67 6.07
N ASP A 76 12.35 5.92 7.29
CA ASP A 76 12.96 4.89 8.15
C ASP A 76 11.91 4.13 8.99
N CYS A 77 10.66 4.60 9.03
CA CYS A 77 9.64 4.16 9.98
C CYS A 77 8.65 3.14 9.41
N ALA A 78 8.72 2.87 8.11
CA ALA A 78 7.90 1.86 7.48
C ALA A 78 8.19 0.48 8.11
N ILE A 79 7.14 -0.30 8.29
CA ILE A 79 7.23 -1.68 8.79
C ILE A 79 6.53 -2.62 7.82
N GLY A 80 6.54 -3.92 8.13
CA GLY A 80 5.81 -4.89 7.34
C GLY A 80 6.50 -5.21 6.00
N PHE A 81 5.75 -5.68 5.02
CA PHE A 81 6.30 -6.01 3.70
C PHE A 81 6.74 -4.78 2.90
N GLY A 82 6.12 -3.62 3.13
CA GLY A 82 6.53 -2.33 2.55
C GLY A 82 7.65 -1.60 3.31
N LYS A 83 8.32 -2.22 4.28
CA LYS A 83 9.36 -1.57 5.11
C LYS A 83 10.53 -0.97 4.30
N ASP A 84 10.79 -1.51 3.11
CA ASP A 84 11.88 -1.08 2.24
C ASP A 84 11.44 0.02 1.25
N ALA A 85 10.20 0.53 1.35
CA ALA A 85 9.72 1.65 0.56
C ALA A 85 10.40 2.94 1.01
N ILE A 86 11.48 3.34 0.32
CA ILE A 86 12.26 4.54 0.67
C ILE A 86 11.67 5.84 0.11
N GLY A 87 10.67 5.75 -0.78
CA GLY A 87 10.07 6.91 -1.44
C GLY A 87 11.11 7.79 -2.15
N GLY A 88 10.98 9.11 -1.98
CA GLY A 88 11.92 10.11 -2.47
C GLY A 88 13.06 10.47 -1.52
N ARG A 89 13.39 9.61 -0.54
CA ARG A 89 14.48 9.86 0.42
C ARG A 89 15.80 10.09 -0.32
N ASN A 90 16.64 10.97 0.25
CA ASN A 90 17.88 11.50 -0.34
C ASN A 90 17.68 12.36 -1.60
N GLY A 91 16.44 12.44 -2.08
CA GLY A 91 16.02 13.41 -3.09
C GLY A 91 15.92 14.81 -2.52
N ARG A 92 15.90 15.80 -3.42
CA ARG A 92 15.60 17.18 -3.05
C ARG A 92 14.12 17.32 -2.66
N ILE A 93 13.83 18.32 -1.82
CA ILE A 93 12.45 18.70 -1.52
C ILE A 93 11.87 19.42 -2.75
N TYR A 94 10.73 18.95 -3.23
CA TYR A 94 9.93 19.63 -4.24
C TYR A 94 8.72 20.25 -3.54
N VAL A 95 8.50 21.56 -3.72
CA VAL A 95 7.35 22.24 -3.12
C VAL A 95 6.29 22.48 -4.19
N VAL A 96 5.14 21.85 -4.04
CA VAL A 96 3.95 22.15 -4.84
C VAL A 96 3.43 23.52 -4.41
N THR A 97 3.33 24.43 -5.38
CA THR A 97 2.87 25.81 -5.20
C THR A 97 1.58 26.10 -5.92
N ASP A 98 1.23 25.28 -6.92
CA ASP A 98 0.07 25.44 -7.78
C ASP A 98 -0.80 24.17 -7.77
N SER A 99 -2.09 24.35 -7.49
CA SER A 99 -3.10 23.29 -7.44
C SER A 99 -4.05 23.29 -8.64
N GLY A 100 -3.95 24.26 -9.56
CA GLY A 100 -4.91 24.49 -10.65
C GLY A 100 -4.47 24.03 -12.03
N ASP A 101 -3.16 23.93 -12.31
CA ASP A 101 -2.64 23.65 -13.65
C ASP A 101 -2.35 22.16 -13.92
N ASP A 102 -3.39 21.32 -13.82
CA ASP A 102 -3.27 19.89 -14.09
C ASP A 102 -3.32 19.57 -15.60
N ASN A 103 -2.32 20.01 -16.36
CA ASN A 103 -2.14 19.59 -17.75
C ASN A 103 -1.59 18.15 -17.80
N PRO A 104 -2.34 17.13 -18.27
CA PRO A 104 -1.93 15.73 -18.21
C PRO A 104 -0.69 15.38 -19.03
N VAL A 105 -0.40 16.18 -20.07
CA VAL A 105 0.68 15.93 -21.02
C VAL A 105 1.85 16.88 -20.82
N ASN A 106 1.61 18.13 -20.44
CA ASN A 106 2.66 19.15 -20.29
C ASN A 106 2.53 19.87 -18.94
N PRO A 107 2.73 19.16 -17.82
CA PRO A 107 2.64 19.78 -16.49
C PRO A 107 3.80 20.76 -16.28
N ILE A 108 3.52 21.89 -15.64
CA ILE A 108 4.54 22.93 -15.38
C ILE A 108 5.20 22.75 -14.00
N PRO A 109 6.46 23.20 -13.83
CA PRO A 109 7.08 23.27 -12.50
C PRO A 109 6.22 24.05 -11.50
N GLY A 110 6.11 23.52 -10.27
CA GLY A 110 5.23 24.02 -9.22
C GLY A 110 3.96 23.18 -9.02
N THR A 111 3.60 22.31 -9.97
CA THR A 111 2.42 21.43 -9.88
C THR A 111 2.77 20.05 -9.30
N LEU A 112 1.78 19.36 -8.72
CA LEU A 112 1.94 17.99 -8.25
C LEU A 112 2.29 17.04 -9.40
N ARG A 113 1.61 17.15 -10.55
CA ARG A 113 1.88 16.29 -11.71
C ARG A 113 3.30 16.43 -12.22
N HIS A 114 3.82 17.65 -12.31
CA HIS A 114 5.22 17.82 -12.69
C HIS A 114 6.15 17.13 -11.69
N ALA A 115 5.88 17.24 -10.39
CA ALA A 115 6.72 16.65 -9.35
C ALA A 115 6.78 15.11 -9.44
N VAL A 116 5.64 14.44 -9.59
CA VAL A 116 5.60 12.97 -9.51
C VAL A 116 6.22 12.26 -10.72
N ILE A 117 6.32 12.93 -11.87
CA ILE A 117 6.87 12.31 -13.09
C ILE A 117 8.39 12.42 -13.20
N GLN A 118 9.06 13.25 -12.39
CA GLN A 118 10.51 13.48 -12.55
C GLN A 118 11.32 12.19 -12.40
N ASP A 119 12.50 12.12 -13.04
CA ASP A 119 13.35 10.93 -12.97
C ASP A 119 14.09 10.84 -11.63
N GLU A 120 14.50 11.99 -11.05
CA GLU A 120 15.19 11.99 -9.78
C GLU A 120 14.25 11.65 -8.61
N PRO A 121 14.79 11.10 -7.51
CA PRO A 121 14.04 10.97 -6.27
C PRO A 121 13.55 12.33 -5.78
N LEU A 122 12.28 12.44 -5.41
CA LEU A 122 11.70 13.69 -4.90
C LEU A 122 10.86 13.47 -3.64
N TRP A 123 11.13 14.28 -2.63
CA TRP A 123 10.27 14.43 -1.46
C TRP A 123 9.32 15.62 -1.68
N ILE A 124 8.09 15.33 -2.05
CA ILE A 124 7.09 16.31 -2.52
C ILE A 124 6.27 16.79 -1.32
N ILE A 125 6.31 18.09 -1.06
CA ILE A 125 5.54 18.76 -0.01
C ILE A 125 4.67 19.87 -0.60
N PHE A 126 3.77 20.42 0.21
CA PHE A 126 2.81 21.43 -0.23
C PHE A 126 3.05 22.76 0.49
N LYS A 127 3.04 23.86 -0.26
CA LYS A 127 3.29 25.20 0.29
C LYS A 127 2.21 25.67 1.27
N ARG A 128 0.98 25.20 1.08
CA ARG A 128 -0.25 25.59 1.78
C ARG A 128 -1.28 24.48 1.59
N ASP A 129 -2.42 24.63 2.26
CA ASP A 129 -3.60 23.80 2.03
C ASP A 129 -4.00 23.87 0.55
N MET A 130 -4.36 22.73 -0.03
CA MET A 130 -4.67 22.59 -1.44
C MET A 130 -5.79 21.60 -1.66
N VAL A 131 -6.72 21.96 -2.56
CA VAL A 131 -7.62 21.01 -3.20
C VAL A 131 -7.19 20.90 -4.65
N ILE A 132 -6.69 19.72 -5.02
CA ILE A 132 -6.15 19.40 -6.34
C ILE A 132 -7.18 18.53 -7.04
N ARG A 133 -7.81 19.09 -8.06
CA ARG A 133 -8.71 18.34 -8.96
C ARG A 133 -7.94 18.00 -10.22
N LEU A 134 -7.64 16.73 -10.40
CA LEU A 134 -6.94 16.26 -11.58
C LEU A 134 -7.91 16.14 -12.77
N ASN A 135 -7.41 16.36 -13.98
CA ASN A 135 -8.13 16.18 -15.23
C ASN A 135 -7.95 14.76 -15.79
N GLN A 136 -6.89 14.07 -15.39
CA GLN A 136 -6.51 12.70 -15.78
C GLN A 136 -5.82 12.02 -14.60
N GLU A 137 -5.68 10.69 -14.61
CA GLU A 137 -4.97 9.98 -13.54
C GLU A 137 -3.57 10.56 -13.30
N LEU A 138 -3.18 10.69 -12.04
CA LEU A 138 -1.85 11.11 -11.63
C LEU A 138 -0.92 9.89 -11.64
N VAL A 139 -0.37 9.59 -12.81
CA VAL A 139 0.61 8.52 -12.99
C VAL A 139 1.95 8.96 -12.42
N MET A 140 2.50 8.17 -11.49
CA MET A 140 3.74 8.50 -10.77
C MET A 140 4.94 7.69 -11.29
N ASN A 141 6.10 8.34 -11.39
CA ASN A 141 7.38 7.68 -11.61
C ASN A 141 7.94 7.17 -10.26
N SER A 142 8.96 6.30 -10.30
CA SER A 142 9.59 5.68 -9.13
C SER A 142 10.28 6.70 -8.20
N PHE A 143 10.54 6.31 -6.95
CA PHE A 143 11.27 7.11 -5.94
C PHE A 143 10.60 8.45 -5.62
N LYS A 144 9.31 8.40 -5.27
CA LYS A 144 8.53 9.59 -4.93
C LYS A 144 7.94 9.45 -3.54
N THR A 145 7.99 10.54 -2.78
CA THR A 145 7.17 10.68 -1.57
C THR A 145 6.21 11.84 -1.80
N ILE A 146 4.90 11.60 -1.63
CA ILE A 146 3.92 12.67 -1.43
C ILE A 146 3.73 12.80 0.09
N ASP A 147 4.12 13.95 0.65
CA ASP A 147 4.07 14.23 2.09
C ASP A 147 3.18 15.46 2.37
N GLY A 148 1.96 15.20 2.82
CA GLY A 148 0.98 16.23 3.16
C GLY A 148 1.26 16.95 4.48
N ARG A 149 2.20 16.50 5.32
CA ARG A 149 2.40 17.08 6.66
C ARG A 149 2.71 18.57 6.60
N GLY A 150 1.94 19.36 7.34
CA GLY A 150 2.04 20.82 7.38
C GLY A 150 1.05 21.56 6.46
N ALA A 151 0.22 20.82 5.71
CA ALA A 151 -0.86 21.36 4.90
C ALA A 151 -2.04 20.38 4.85
N SER A 152 -3.26 20.90 4.73
CA SER A 152 -4.43 20.10 4.39
C SER A 152 -4.51 19.92 2.88
N VAL A 153 -4.19 18.72 2.40
CA VAL A 153 -4.11 18.42 0.97
C VAL A 153 -5.20 17.42 0.61
N HIS A 154 -5.98 17.77 -0.41
CA HIS A 154 -7.06 16.96 -0.95
C HIS A 154 -6.79 16.68 -2.43
N ILE A 155 -6.80 15.42 -2.83
CA ILE A 155 -6.90 15.00 -4.24
C ILE A 155 -8.33 14.51 -4.43
N ALA A 156 -9.15 15.30 -5.13
CA ALA A 156 -10.59 15.07 -5.14
C ALA A 156 -11.34 15.64 -6.35
N GLY A 157 -12.52 15.05 -6.64
CA GLY A 157 -13.46 15.54 -7.65
C GLY A 157 -13.05 15.31 -9.11
N GLY A 158 -12.02 14.50 -9.33
CA GLY A 158 -11.49 14.07 -10.62
C GLY A 158 -10.83 12.70 -10.50
N PRO A 159 -10.08 12.23 -11.50
CA PRO A 159 -9.25 11.03 -11.36
C PRO A 159 -8.21 11.21 -10.26
N CYS A 160 -7.69 10.11 -9.72
CA CYS A 160 -6.78 10.14 -8.58
C CYS A 160 -5.43 9.47 -8.93
N ILE A 161 -4.84 8.70 -8.01
CA ILE A 161 -3.43 8.30 -8.10
C ILE A 161 -3.28 6.94 -8.76
N THR A 162 -2.34 6.84 -9.70
CA THR A 162 -1.98 5.58 -10.35
C THR A 162 -0.47 5.33 -10.24
N ILE A 163 -0.10 4.20 -9.65
CA ILE A 163 1.26 3.70 -9.54
C ILE A 163 1.37 2.51 -10.49
N HIS A 164 2.10 2.66 -11.59
CA HIS A 164 2.10 1.69 -12.69
C HIS A 164 3.53 1.40 -13.12
N TYR A 165 3.99 0.15 -12.97
CA TYR A 165 5.38 -0.27 -13.21
C TYR A 165 6.43 0.57 -12.45
N ALA A 166 6.08 1.07 -11.27
CA ALA A 166 6.93 1.91 -10.43
C ALA A 166 7.35 1.22 -9.13
N THR A 167 8.43 1.70 -8.52
CA THR A 167 8.96 1.19 -7.25
C THR A 167 9.31 2.33 -6.30
N ASN A 168 9.34 2.04 -5.00
CA ASN A 168 9.73 2.99 -3.95
C ASN A 168 8.85 4.24 -3.93
N ILE A 169 7.58 4.06 -3.56
CA ILE A 169 6.62 5.15 -3.43
C ILE A 169 6.13 5.22 -1.99
N ILE A 170 6.07 6.44 -1.45
CA ILE A 170 5.41 6.74 -0.18
C ILE A 170 4.30 7.75 -0.47
N ILE A 171 3.07 7.44 -0.05
CA ILE A 171 1.94 8.38 -0.05
C ILE A 171 1.55 8.58 1.41
N HIS A 172 1.75 9.80 1.91
CA HIS A 172 1.62 10.09 3.33
C HIS A 172 0.86 11.38 3.62
N GLY A 173 -0.11 11.32 4.54
CA GLY A 173 -0.68 12.51 5.15
C GLY A 173 -1.64 13.31 4.26
N ILE A 174 -2.30 12.69 3.28
CA ILE A 174 -3.21 13.36 2.35
C ILE A 174 -4.63 12.81 2.40
N ASN A 175 -5.60 13.61 1.94
CA ASN A 175 -6.99 13.22 1.79
C ASN A 175 -7.26 12.86 0.33
N ILE A 176 -7.87 11.71 0.08
CA ILE A 176 -8.18 11.21 -1.28
C ILE A 176 -9.65 10.83 -1.29
N HIS A 177 -10.48 11.57 -2.03
CA HIS A 177 -11.91 11.32 -2.00
C HIS A 177 -12.64 11.83 -3.24
N ASP A 178 -13.88 11.37 -3.44
CA ASP A 178 -14.69 11.76 -4.60
C ASP A 178 -13.99 11.49 -5.94
N CYS A 179 -13.12 10.49 -5.99
CA CYS A 179 -12.38 10.12 -7.20
C CYS A 179 -13.37 9.69 -8.28
N LYS A 180 -13.07 10.08 -9.52
CA LYS A 180 -13.90 9.84 -10.71
C LYS A 180 -13.10 9.11 -11.77
N GLN A 181 -13.79 8.48 -12.71
CA GLN A 181 -13.14 7.89 -13.88
C GLN A 181 -12.38 8.97 -14.67
N GLY A 182 -11.16 8.62 -15.07
CA GLY A 182 -10.32 9.39 -15.98
C GLY A 182 -9.99 8.61 -17.22
N GLY A 183 -8.96 9.04 -17.93
CA GLY A 183 -8.42 8.34 -19.09
C GLY A 183 -9.00 8.83 -20.42
N ASN A 184 -8.93 7.93 -21.41
CA ASN A 184 -9.26 8.19 -22.81
C ASN A 184 -8.50 9.38 -23.41
N GLY A 185 -7.21 9.47 -23.06
CA GLY A 185 -6.37 10.60 -23.41
C GLY A 185 -4.90 10.31 -23.15
N ASN A 186 -4.06 11.23 -23.62
CA ASN A 186 -2.63 11.13 -23.36
C ASN A 186 -2.31 11.57 -21.93
N ILE A 187 -1.50 10.78 -21.24
CA ILE A 187 -0.98 11.08 -19.91
C ILE A 187 0.54 10.93 -19.96
N ARG A 188 1.24 11.92 -19.41
CA ARG A 188 2.68 11.90 -19.19
C ARG A 188 2.98 11.16 -17.87
N ASP A 189 3.86 10.16 -17.94
CA ASP A 189 4.29 9.33 -16.81
C ASP A 189 5.77 9.53 -16.45
N SER A 190 6.55 10.19 -17.32
CA SER A 190 7.94 10.56 -17.10
C SER A 190 8.31 11.84 -17.87
N PRO A 191 9.51 12.43 -17.68
CA PRO A 191 9.92 13.63 -18.43
C PRO A 191 10.06 13.34 -19.93
N HIS A 192 10.19 12.07 -20.30
CA HIS A 192 10.52 11.64 -21.66
C HIS A 192 9.41 10.82 -22.34
N HIS A 193 8.36 10.44 -21.61
CA HIS A 193 7.29 9.60 -22.16
C HIS A 193 5.90 10.15 -21.79
N SER A 194 5.02 10.12 -22.77
CA SER A 194 3.58 10.27 -22.61
C SER A 194 2.90 9.32 -23.59
N GLY A 195 1.86 8.63 -23.15
CA GLY A 195 1.16 7.63 -23.95
C GLY A 195 -0.34 7.75 -23.80
N TRP A 196 -1.08 7.00 -24.61
CA TRP A 196 -2.53 6.92 -24.54
C TRP A 196 -2.98 5.99 -23.41
N TRP A 197 -3.80 6.50 -22.50
CA TRP A 197 -4.38 5.73 -21.40
C TRP A 197 -5.86 5.48 -21.63
N ARG A 198 -6.30 4.25 -21.31
CA ARG A 198 -7.71 3.86 -21.37
C ARG A 198 -8.48 4.48 -20.20
N VAL A 199 -9.80 4.33 -20.24
CA VAL A 199 -10.66 4.78 -19.13
C VAL A 199 -10.26 4.05 -17.86
N SER A 200 -10.09 4.80 -16.77
CA SER A 200 -9.83 4.23 -15.45
C SER A 200 -11.12 3.99 -14.67
N ASP A 201 -11.06 3.11 -13.69
CA ASP A 201 -12.21 2.75 -12.86
C ASP A 201 -12.58 3.87 -11.86
N GLY A 202 -11.65 4.78 -11.59
CA GLY A 202 -11.84 5.91 -10.68
C GLY A 202 -11.57 5.56 -9.23
N ASP A 203 -10.54 4.72 -9.01
CA ASP A 203 -10.03 4.37 -7.69
C ASP A 203 -9.34 5.55 -7.01
N GLY A 204 -9.19 5.48 -5.69
CA GLY A 204 -8.37 6.42 -4.92
C GLY A 204 -6.88 6.29 -5.24
N ILE A 205 -6.35 5.09 -5.03
CA ILE A 205 -4.97 4.71 -5.34
C ILE A 205 -4.99 3.36 -6.05
N ALA A 206 -4.56 3.34 -7.31
CA ALA A 206 -4.44 2.11 -8.08
C ALA A 206 -2.97 1.73 -8.28
N ILE A 207 -2.59 0.49 -7.98
CA ILE A 207 -1.22 -0.03 -7.94
C ILE A 207 -1.11 -1.24 -8.87
N PHE A 208 -0.30 -1.12 -9.91
CA PHE A 208 -0.13 -2.10 -10.98
C PHE A 208 1.33 -2.48 -11.16
N ASP A 209 1.64 -3.78 -11.07
CA ASP A 209 2.99 -4.33 -11.24
C ASP A 209 4.08 -3.49 -10.54
N SER A 210 3.83 -3.20 -9.27
CA SER A 210 4.61 -2.25 -8.49
C SER A 210 5.06 -2.84 -7.17
N LYS A 211 6.19 -2.34 -6.66
CA LYS A 211 6.78 -2.87 -5.42
C LYS A 211 7.40 -1.81 -4.53
N HIS A 212 7.54 -2.14 -3.25
CA HIS A 212 8.06 -1.22 -2.23
C HIS A 212 7.19 0.04 -2.15
N ILE A 213 5.93 -0.16 -1.77
CA ILE A 213 4.92 0.89 -1.67
C ILE A 213 4.47 1.03 -0.22
N TRP A 214 4.34 2.27 0.24
CA TRP A 214 3.82 2.57 1.57
C TRP A 214 2.75 3.66 1.50
N VAL A 215 1.52 3.30 1.86
CA VAL A 215 0.39 4.23 1.99
C VAL A 215 0.11 4.42 3.47
N ASP A 216 0.40 5.62 3.98
CA ASP A 216 0.41 5.90 5.41
C ASP A 216 -0.38 7.16 5.76
N HIS A 217 -1.15 7.17 6.86
CA HIS A 217 -1.83 8.39 7.32
C HIS A 217 -2.63 9.11 6.23
N CYS A 218 -3.30 8.36 5.34
CA CYS A 218 -4.19 8.93 4.36
C CYS A 218 -5.65 8.78 4.82
N SER A 219 -6.48 9.77 4.50
CA SER A 219 -7.93 9.69 4.68
C SER A 219 -8.58 9.40 3.34
N LEU A 220 -9.27 8.26 3.20
CA LEU A 220 -9.86 7.81 1.93
C LEU A 220 -11.37 7.59 2.04
N SER A 221 -12.14 8.11 1.08
CA SER A 221 -13.60 7.95 1.05
C SER A 221 -14.24 8.21 -0.32
N ASN A 222 -15.43 7.68 -0.55
CA ASN A 222 -16.33 8.08 -1.65
C ASN A 222 -15.72 8.12 -3.08
N CYS A 223 -14.79 7.21 -3.41
CA CYS A 223 -14.30 7.04 -4.78
C CYS A 223 -15.35 6.36 -5.69
N ASN A 224 -15.11 6.38 -7.00
CA ASN A 224 -16.05 5.81 -7.98
C ASN A 224 -16.07 4.27 -7.96
N ASP A 225 -14.90 3.63 -7.88
CA ASP A 225 -14.82 2.16 -7.73
C ASP A 225 -14.21 1.75 -6.39
N GLY A 226 -12.89 1.60 -6.27
CA GLY A 226 -12.18 1.24 -5.04
C GLY A 226 -11.47 2.40 -4.32
N LEU A 227 -11.09 2.24 -3.04
CA LEU A 227 -10.19 3.21 -2.39
C LEU A 227 -8.71 2.88 -2.67
N ILE A 228 -8.32 1.61 -2.48
CA ILE A 228 -6.97 1.13 -2.77
C ILE A 228 -7.02 -0.22 -3.48
N ASP A 229 -6.53 -0.25 -4.72
CA ASP A 229 -6.46 -1.47 -5.51
C ASP A 229 -5.00 -1.80 -5.83
N ALA A 230 -4.55 -3.00 -5.48
CA ALA A 230 -3.21 -3.49 -5.78
C ALA A 230 -3.29 -4.81 -6.54
N ILE A 231 -2.82 -4.80 -7.78
CA ILE A 231 -3.06 -5.90 -8.74
C ILE A 231 -1.84 -6.12 -9.64
N HIS A 232 -1.94 -7.08 -10.55
CA HIS A 232 -0.91 -7.38 -11.56
C HIS A 232 0.48 -7.68 -10.97
N GLY A 233 0.56 -8.53 -9.95
CA GLY A 233 1.83 -8.95 -9.35
C GLY A 233 2.45 -7.93 -8.38
N SER A 234 1.73 -6.87 -8.03
CA SER A 234 2.19 -5.89 -7.05
C SER A 234 2.50 -6.56 -5.71
N THR A 235 3.58 -6.15 -5.05
CA THR A 235 4.07 -6.81 -3.83
C THR A 235 4.93 -5.88 -2.97
N ALA A 236 5.34 -6.32 -1.77
CA ALA A 236 6.09 -5.50 -0.82
C ALA A 236 5.37 -4.18 -0.50
N ILE A 237 4.12 -4.29 -0.04
CA ILE A 237 3.24 -3.16 0.24
C ILE A 237 2.92 -3.10 1.74
N THR A 238 2.91 -1.90 2.31
CA THR A 238 2.32 -1.62 3.62
C THR A 238 1.26 -0.53 3.48
N ILE A 239 0.08 -0.79 4.05
CA ILE A 239 -1.03 0.15 4.14
C ILE A 239 -1.29 0.37 5.63
N SER A 240 -0.90 1.54 6.15
CA SER A 240 -0.93 1.79 7.59
C SER A 240 -1.51 3.13 8.02
N ASN A 241 -2.03 3.20 9.25
CA ASN A 241 -2.50 4.44 9.85
C ASN A 241 -3.54 5.20 9.01
N ASN A 242 -4.20 4.57 8.05
CA ASN A 242 -5.17 5.23 7.19
C ASN A 242 -6.56 5.23 7.84
N TYR A 243 -7.36 6.23 7.48
CA TYR A 243 -8.76 6.31 7.87
C TYR A 243 -9.65 6.13 6.65
N PHE A 244 -10.45 5.07 6.66
CA PHE A 244 -11.36 4.71 5.58
C PHE A 244 -12.81 4.96 6.02
N THR A 245 -13.60 5.67 5.22
CA THR A 245 -15.03 5.90 5.50
C THR A 245 -15.87 5.97 4.23
N HIS A 246 -17.19 5.85 4.37
CA HIS A 246 -18.19 6.17 3.35
C HIS A 246 -17.88 5.58 1.96
N HIS A 247 -17.76 4.25 1.88
CA HIS A 247 -17.37 3.61 0.63
C HIS A 247 -17.77 2.12 0.59
N ASP A 248 -18.13 1.62 -0.60
CA ASP A 248 -18.52 0.22 -0.78
C ASP A 248 -17.30 -0.70 -0.84
N LYS A 249 -16.44 -0.51 -1.85
CA LYS A 249 -15.34 -1.42 -2.20
C LYS A 249 -14.01 -0.89 -1.67
N VAL A 250 -13.71 -1.10 -0.39
CA VAL A 250 -12.58 -0.41 0.26
C VAL A 250 -11.22 -0.76 -0.36
N MET A 251 -10.85 -2.03 -0.40
CA MET A 251 -9.50 -2.44 -0.78
C MET A 251 -9.48 -3.78 -1.50
N LEU A 252 -9.05 -3.80 -2.77
CA LEU A 252 -8.90 -5.02 -3.57
C LEU A 252 -7.42 -5.37 -3.74
N LEU A 253 -7.03 -6.57 -3.29
CA LEU A 253 -5.67 -7.07 -3.39
C LEU A 253 -5.65 -8.32 -4.26
N GLY A 254 -5.32 -8.14 -5.54
CA GLY A 254 -5.42 -9.11 -6.62
C GLY A 254 -6.79 -9.04 -7.33
N HIS A 255 -6.79 -8.90 -8.66
CA HIS A 255 -8.00 -8.60 -9.44
C HIS A 255 -8.76 -9.83 -9.96
N SER A 256 -8.06 -10.94 -10.20
CA SER A 256 -8.61 -12.10 -10.90
C SER A 256 -8.16 -13.42 -10.29
N ASP A 257 -9.12 -14.34 -10.16
CA ASP A 257 -8.88 -15.70 -9.66
C ASP A 257 -7.96 -16.51 -10.60
N SER A 258 -7.89 -16.15 -11.88
CA SER A 258 -7.01 -16.81 -12.86
C SER A 258 -5.61 -16.18 -12.96
N TYR A 259 -5.38 -15.02 -12.33
CA TYR A 259 -4.11 -14.30 -12.44
C TYR A 259 -3.08 -14.79 -11.42
N THR A 260 -2.44 -15.91 -11.73
CA THR A 260 -1.56 -16.61 -10.78
C THR A 260 -0.24 -15.91 -10.44
N GLN A 261 0.13 -14.83 -11.14
CA GLN A 261 1.28 -14.00 -10.76
C GLN A 261 1.06 -13.30 -9.41
N ASP A 262 -0.19 -13.08 -8.99
CA ASP A 262 -0.52 -12.51 -7.68
C ASP A 262 -0.15 -13.43 -6.50
N LYS A 263 0.28 -14.68 -6.74
CA LYS A 263 0.80 -15.56 -5.67
C LYS A 263 2.04 -15.00 -4.97
N GLY A 264 2.80 -14.13 -5.65
CA GLY A 264 3.94 -13.42 -5.07
C GLY A 264 3.58 -12.15 -4.29
N MET A 265 2.29 -11.76 -4.27
CA MET A 265 1.83 -10.56 -3.58
C MET A 265 1.97 -10.71 -2.05
N GLN A 266 2.58 -9.71 -1.42
CA GLN A 266 2.73 -9.62 0.03
C GLN A 266 2.33 -8.22 0.48
N VAL A 267 1.29 -8.14 1.33
CA VAL A 267 0.75 -6.86 1.83
C VAL A 267 0.55 -6.90 3.34
N THR A 268 1.01 -5.85 4.01
CA THR A 268 0.72 -5.58 5.42
C THR A 268 -0.38 -4.53 5.52
N ILE A 269 -1.45 -4.82 6.25
CA ILE A 269 -2.53 -3.89 6.56
C ILE A 269 -2.49 -3.68 8.07
N ALA A 270 -2.00 -2.52 8.53
CA ALA A 270 -1.70 -2.30 9.94
C ALA A 270 -2.18 -0.96 10.50
N PHE A 271 -2.75 -0.94 11.70
CA PHE A 271 -3.13 0.31 12.41
C PHE A 271 -4.10 1.23 11.65
N ASN A 272 -4.82 0.70 10.65
CA ASN A 272 -5.85 1.46 9.97
C ASN A 272 -7.10 1.51 10.83
N HIS A 273 -7.88 2.57 10.67
CA HIS A 273 -9.24 2.66 11.20
C HIS A 273 -10.23 2.53 10.03
N PHE A 274 -10.96 1.42 10.03
CA PHE A 274 -12.10 1.17 9.15
C PHE A 274 -13.36 1.72 9.84
N GLY A 275 -13.70 2.94 9.45
CA GLY A 275 -14.71 3.80 10.05
C GLY A 275 -16.11 3.59 9.47
N GLU A 276 -16.96 4.59 9.69
CA GLU A 276 -18.38 4.55 9.33
C GLU A 276 -18.63 4.50 7.81
N GLY A 277 -19.80 3.97 7.44
CA GLY A 277 -20.26 3.94 6.05
C GLY A 277 -19.46 3.02 5.13
N LEU A 278 -18.66 2.11 5.67
CA LEU A 278 -17.96 1.09 4.90
C LEU A 278 -18.84 -0.16 4.68
N VAL A 279 -18.84 -0.69 3.47
CA VAL A 279 -19.63 -1.90 3.14
C VAL A 279 -18.79 -3.17 3.24
N GLN A 280 -17.67 -3.24 2.52
CA GLN A 280 -16.90 -4.47 2.33
C GLN A 280 -15.44 -4.25 1.92
N ARG A 281 -14.70 -5.36 1.77
CA ARG A 281 -13.33 -5.42 1.22
C ARG A 281 -12.29 -4.69 2.07
N MET A 282 -12.18 -5.04 3.34
CA MET A 282 -11.20 -4.46 4.27
C MET A 282 -10.22 -5.51 4.82
N PRO A 283 -9.41 -6.20 4.00
CA PRO A 283 -9.34 -6.19 2.54
C PRO A 283 -10.19 -7.30 1.87
N ARG A 284 -10.31 -7.27 0.53
CA ARG A 284 -10.64 -8.46 -0.29
C ARG A 284 -9.39 -8.95 -1.02
N CYS A 285 -8.98 -10.19 -0.75
CA CYS A 285 -7.69 -10.74 -1.16
C CYS A 285 -7.80 -11.88 -2.18
N ARG A 286 -6.77 -12.05 -3.00
CA ARG A 286 -6.58 -13.22 -3.88
C ARG A 286 -5.13 -13.69 -3.89
N HIS A 287 -4.93 -15.01 -3.97
CA HIS A 287 -3.65 -15.71 -4.11
C HIS A 287 -2.58 -15.47 -3.02
N GLY A 288 -2.11 -14.24 -2.87
CA GLY A 288 -0.93 -13.87 -2.11
C GLY A 288 -1.03 -14.03 -0.58
N TYR A 289 -0.13 -13.35 0.11
CA TYR A 289 -0.01 -13.38 1.57
C TYR A 289 -0.35 -12.01 2.18
N PHE A 290 -1.30 -12.00 3.10
CA PHE A 290 -1.86 -10.79 3.68
C PHE A 290 -1.76 -10.82 5.19
N HIS A 291 -1.03 -9.87 5.77
CA HIS A 291 -0.93 -9.71 7.21
C HIS A 291 -1.80 -8.54 7.65
N VAL A 292 -2.94 -8.84 8.26
CA VAL A 292 -3.92 -7.89 8.76
C VAL A 292 -3.74 -7.77 10.27
N VAL A 293 -3.15 -6.69 10.76
CA VAL A 293 -2.69 -6.61 12.15
C VAL A 293 -3.03 -5.29 12.84
N ASN A 294 -3.58 -5.37 14.06
CA ASN A 294 -3.88 -4.21 14.90
C ASN A 294 -4.70 -3.09 14.23
N ASN A 295 -5.61 -3.42 13.32
CA ASN A 295 -6.57 -2.48 12.73
C ASN A 295 -7.85 -2.41 13.59
N ASP A 296 -8.50 -1.24 13.59
CA ASP A 296 -9.79 -1.03 14.25
C ASP A 296 -10.93 -1.05 13.23
N TYR A 297 -11.81 -2.03 13.35
CA TYR A 297 -13.01 -2.18 12.51
C TYR A 297 -14.22 -1.79 13.34
N THR A 298 -14.76 -0.62 13.04
CA THR A 298 -15.90 -0.06 13.76
C THR A 298 -17.20 -0.11 12.96
N HIS A 299 -17.11 -0.39 11.65
CA HIS A 299 -18.26 -0.54 10.78
C HIS A 299 -17.97 -1.48 9.62
N TRP A 300 -18.99 -2.23 9.21
CA TRP A 300 -19.08 -2.89 7.91
C TRP A 300 -20.54 -3.19 7.62
N GLU A 301 -20.95 -3.19 6.35
CA GLU A 301 -22.32 -3.55 5.99
C GLU A 301 -22.46 -4.98 5.46
N MET A 302 -21.41 -5.56 4.91
CA MET A 302 -21.47 -6.92 4.36
C MET A 302 -20.49 -7.86 5.07
N TYR A 303 -19.21 -7.53 5.03
CA TYR A 303 -18.13 -8.25 5.72
C TYR A 303 -16.93 -7.32 5.89
N ALA A 304 -16.02 -7.63 6.80
CA ALA A 304 -14.76 -6.91 6.92
C ALA A 304 -13.70 -7.51 5.99
N ILE A 305 -13.31 -8.75 6.23
CA ILE A 305 -12.19 -9.42 5.52
C ILE A 305 -12.75 -10.48 4.57
N GLY A 306 -12.33 -10.46 3.31
CA GLY A 306 -12.80 -11.44 2.32
C GLY A 306 -11.75 -11.86 1.32
N GLY A 307 -12.12 -12.77 0.42
CA GLY A 307 -11.22 -13.21 -0.63
C GLY A 307 -11.72 -14.40 -1.43
N SER A 308 -11.07 -14.63 -2.57
CA SER A 308 -11.29 -15.75 -3.49
C SER A 308 -9.94 -16.25 -4.03
N ALA A 309 -9.89 -17.44 -4.63
CA ALA A 309 -8.65 -18.05 -5.13
C ALA A 309 -7.53 -18.21 -4.08
N ALA A 310 -7.89 -18.81 -2.95
CA ALA A 310 -6.95 -19.31 -1.92
C ALA A 310 -5.88 -18.31 -1.39
N PRO A 311 -6.24 -17.07 -1.01
CA PRO A 311 -5.29 -16.18 -0.35
C PRO A 311 -4.92 -16.72 1.02
N THR A 312 -3.71 -16.42 1.48
CA THR A 312 -3.31 -16.64 2.88
C THR A 312 -3.58 -15.37 3.66
N ILE A 313 -4.52 -15.41 4.61
CA ILE A 313 -4.90 -14.27 5.44
C ILE A 313 -4.51 -14.55 6.89
N ASN A 314 -3.64 -13.71 7.41
CA ASN A 314 -3.24 -13.70 8.79
C ASN A 314 -3.81 -12.49 9.53
N SER A 315 -4.90 -12.67 10.28
CA SER A 315 -5.49 -11.66 11.16
C SER A 315 -4.89 -11.78 12.56
N GLN A 316 -4.21 -10.74 13.06
CA GLN A 316 -3.64 -10.73 14.40
C GLN A 316 -3.90 -9.44 15.18
N GLY A 317 -4.41 -9.56 16.41
CA GLY A 317 -4.55 -8.44 17.34
C GLY A 317 -5.45 -7.29 16.84
N ASN A 318 -6.31 -7.50 15.86
CA ASN A 318 -7.28 -6.52 15.39
C ASN A 318 -8.44 -6.36 16.39
N ARG A 319 -9.20 -5.29 16.25
CA ARG A 319 -10.45 -5.07 16.99
C ARG A 319 -11.61 -5.04 16.02
N PHE A 320 -12.60 -5.91 16.22
CA PHE A 320 -13.80 -6.00 15.38
C PHE A 320 -15.05 -5.71 16.19
N LEU A 321 -15.65 -4.54 15.97
CA LEU A 321 -16.95 -4.18 16.52
C LEU A 321 -18.03 -4.44 15.48
N ALA A 322 -18.73 -5.57 15.61
CA ALA A 322 -19.79 -5.89 14.66
C ALA A 322 -20.97 -4.88 14.74
N PRO A 323 -21.63 -4.58 13.60
CA PRO A 323 -22.88 -3.82 13.57
C PRO A 323 -23.96 -4.50 14.40
N ASP A 324 -24.95 -3.74 14.88
CA ASP A 324 -26.07 -4.29 15.66
C ASP A 324 -26.99 -5.23 14.87
N VAL A 325 -26.90 -5.19 13.54
CA VAL A 325 -27.65 -6.07 12.64
C VAL A 325 -27.27 -7.53 12.86
N ARG A 326 -28.24 -8.35 13.25
CA ARG A 326 -28.05 -9.76 13.68
C ARG A 326 -27.30 -10.65 12.68
N PHE A 327 -27.47 -10.40 11.38
CA PHE A 327 -26.87 -11.24 10.32
C PHE A 327 -25.55 -10.67 9.78
N ARG A 328 -25.02 -9.58 10.35
CA ARG A 328 -23.75 -8.94 9.95
C ARG A 328 -22.67 -9.15 11.01
N LYS A 329 -22.59 -10.35 11.59
CA LYS A 329 -21.66 -10.68 12.68
C LYS A 329 -20.39 -11.39 12.22
N GLU A 330 -20.45 -12.05 11.06
CA GLU A 330 -19.27 -12.68 10.50
C GLU A 330 -18.32 -11.62 9.94
N VAL A 331 -17.07 -11.65 10.40
CA VAL A 331 -15.98 -10.80 9.91
C VAL A 331 -15.56 -11.23 8.51
N THR A 332 -15.61 -12.54 8.24
CA THR A 332 -15.05 -13.20 7.07
C THR A 332 -16.05 -13.42 5.94
N LYS A 333 -15.59 -13.33 4.69
CA LYS A 333 -16.36 -13.75 3.50
C LYS A 333 -15.48 -14.47 2.49
N HIS A 334 -15.67 -15.80 2.38
CA HIS A 334 -15.06 -16.62 1.35
C HIS A 334 -15.91 -16.51 0.07
N GLU A 335 -15.40 -15.78 -0.92
CA GLU A 335 -16.08 -15.53 -2.19
C GLU A 335 -15.75 -16.61 -3.22
N ASP A 336 -16.68 -16.85 -4.13
CA ASP A 336 -16.49 -17.63 -5.36
C ASP A 336 -16.02 -19.08 -5.15
N ALA A 337 -16.17 -19.63 -3.94
CA ALA A 337 -15.78 -21.00 -3.60
C ALA A 337 -16.78 -21.68 -2.64
N PRO A 338 -17.10 -22.97 -2.84
CA PRO A 338 -17.87 -23.75 -1.88
C PRO A 338 -17.05 -24.07 -0.63
N GLU A 339 -17.74 -24.41 0.46
CA GLU A 339 -17.10 -24.75 1.74
C GLU A 339 -16.16 -25.95 1.67
N SER A 340 -16.40 -26.91 0.77
CA SER A 340 -15.48 -28.02 0.51
C SER A 340 -14.12 -27.56 -0.03
N GLU A 341 -14.06 -26.38 -0.64
CA GLU A 341 -12.84 -25.81 -1.21
C GLU A 341 -12.19 -24.83 -0.22
N TRP A 342 -12.91 -23.78 0.20
CA TRP A 342 -12.32 -22.71 1.01
C TRP A 342 -11.89 -23.17 2.40
N ARG A 343 -12.44 -24.28 2.92
CA ARG A 343 -11.95 -24.88 4.18
C ARG A 343 -10.47 -25.26 4.13
N ASN A 344 -9.88 -25.41 2.94
CA ASN A 344 -8.45 -25.68 2.77
C ASN A 344 -7.60 -24.42 2.63
N TRP A 345 -8.20 -23.23 2.51
CA TRP A 345 -7.47 -21.96 2.45
C TRP A 345 -6.95 -21.57 3.83
N ASN A 346 -5.83 -20.86 3.90
CA ASN A 346 -5.17 -20.54 5.17
C ASN A 346 -5.63 -19.19 5.73
N TRP A 347 -6.76 -19.19 6.45
CA TRP A 347 -7.30 -17.98 7.10
C TRP A 347 -7.26 -18.15 8.61
N ARG A 348 -6.46 -17.32 9.28
CA ARG A 348 -6.23 -17.40 10.72
C ARG A 348 -6.59 -16.10 11.44
N SER A 349 -7.03 -16.25 12.68
CA SER A 349 -7.32 -15.16 13.61
C SER A 349 -6.67 -15.46 14.96
N GLU A 350 -5.79 -14.56 15.41
CA GLU A 350 -5.00 -14.72 16.64
C GLU A 350 -4.97 -13.44 17.47
N GLY A 351 -5.44 -13.51 18.72
CA GLY A 351 -5.44 -12.34 19.62
C GLY A 351 -6.39 -11.21 19.22
N ASP A 352 -7.24 -11.42 18.20
CA ASP A 352 -8.26 -10.46 17.78
C ASP A 352 -9.34 -10.27 18.87
N LEU A 353 -9.77 -9.03 19.07
CA LEU A 353 -10.87 -8.67 19.96
C LEU A 353 -12.18 -8.64 19.18
N MET A 354 -13.05 -9.62 19.45
CA MET A 354 -14.37 -9.71 18.85
C MET A 354 -15.43 -9.07 19.76
N MET A 355 -16.10 -8.03 19.27
CA MET A 355 -17.10 -7.27 20.02
C MET A 355 -18.47 -7.34 19.34
N ASN A 356 -19.53 -7.17 20.14
CA ASN A 356 -20.92 -7.21 19.68
C ASN A 356 -21.29 -8.48 18.88
N GLY A 357 -20.74 -9.63 19.28
CA GLY A 357 -21.01 -10.92 18.62
C GLY A 357 -20.23 -11.16 17.32
N ALA A 358 -19.25 -10.31 16.99
CA ALA A 358 -18.34 -10.56 15.88
C ALA A 358 -17.70 -11.95 15.99
N TYR A 359 -17.45 -12.61 14.86
CA TYR A 359 -16.66 -13.84 14.83
C TYR A 359 -15.93 -14.00 13.50
N PHE A 360 -14.82 -14.73 13.53
CA PHE A 360 -13.99 -15.02 12.36
C PHE A 360 -14.06 -16.53 12.05
N ARG A 361 -14.45 -16.92 10.83
CA ARG A 361 -14.40 -18.33 10.41
C ARG A 361 -13.01 -18.67 9.90
N GLN A 362 -12.22 -19.29 10.77
CA GLN A 362 -10.88 -19.78 10.41
C GLN A 362 -10.97 -21.01 9.50
N SER A 363 -9.96 -21.20 8.68
CA SER A 363 -9.83 -22.32 7.74
C SER A 363 -8.38 -22.74 7.55
N GLY A 364 -8.19 -23.90 6.91
CA GLY A 364 -6.87 -24.45 6.60
C GLY A 364 -6.42 -25.44 7.66
N ALA A 365 -5.51 -26.33 7.27
CA ALA A 365 -4.90 -27.30 8.16
C ALA A 365 -3.85 -26.59 9.01
N GLY A 366 -4.30 -25.80 10.00
CA GLY A 366 -3.49 -25.10 11.02
C GLY A 366 -2.01 -25.07 10.66
N ALA A 367 -1.66 -24.20 9.70
CA ALA A 367 -0.36 -24.25 9.04
C ALA A 367 0.75 -24.29 10.09
N SER A 368 1.81 -25.07 9.81
CA SER A 368 2.92 -25.30 10.73
C SER A 368 3.40 -23.99 11.35
N SER A 369 4.02 -24.08 12.54
CA SER A 369 4.61 -22.93 13.25
C SER A 369 5.52 -22.02 12.39
N VAL A 370 5.90 -22.46 11.18
CA VAL A 370 6.62 -21.72 10.14
C VAL A 370 5.77 -20.59 9.53
N TYR A 371 4.51 -20.83 9.13
CA TYR A 371 3.62 -19.77 8.62
C TYR A 371 3.16 -18.82 9.72
N ALA A 372 3.06 -19.32 10.95
CA ALA A 372 2.81 -18.51 12.13
C ALA A 372 3.94 -17.49 12.41
N ARG A 373 5.16 -17.77 11.91
CA ARG A 373 6.36 -16.94 12.06
C ARG A 373 6.67 -16.08 10.83
N ALA A 374 5.93 -16.24 9.74
CA ALA A 374 5.97 -15.37 8.55
C ALA A 374 5.13 -14.09 8.70
N SER A 375 4.90 -13.63 9.93
CA SER A 375 4.27 -12.34 10.17
C SER A 375 5.25 -11.22 9.84
N SER A 376 4.77 -10.19 9.15
CA SER A 376 5.60 -9.05 8.75
C SER A 376 5.95 -8.12 9.94
N LEU A 377 5.26 -8.28 11.08
CA LEU A 377 5.55 -7.69 12.39
C LEU A 377 4.86 -8.50 13.50
N SER A 378 5.19 -8.25 14.77
CA SER A 378 4.47 -8.82 15.91
C SER A 378 3.23 -7.99 16.26
N ALA A 379 2.10 -8.66 16.50
CA ALA A 379 0.88 -8.01 16.93
C ALA A 379 0.98 -7.50 18.38
N ARG A 380 0.46 -6.29 18.62
CA ARG A 380 0.19 -5.74 19.95
C ARG A 380 -1.16 -6.27 20.49
N PRO A 381 -1.41 -6.21 21.81
CA PRO A 381 -2.71 -6.57 22.37
C PRO A 381 -3.86 -5.80 21.71
N SER A 382 -4.91 -6.49 21.30
CA SER A 382 -6.08 -5.91 20.62
C SER A 382 -6.84 -4.88 21.47
N THR A 383 -6.70 -4.93 22.80
CA THR A 383 -7.24 -3.92 23.73
C THR A 383 -6.62 -2.53 23.57
N LEU A 384 -5.42 -2.43 22.98
CA LEU A 384 -4.73 -1.16 22.73
C LEU A 384 -5.09 -0.54 21.37
N VAL A 385 -5.75 -1.29 20.49
CA VAL A 385 -5.98 -0.89 19.08
C VAL A 385 -6.74 0.42 18.97
N ALA A 386 -7.80 0.62 19.76
CA ALA A 386 -8.55 1.87 19.75
C ALA A 386 -7.66 3.09 20.06
N GLY A 387 -6.71 2.94 20.99
CA GLY A 387 -5.73 4.00 21.31
C GLY A 387 -4.68 4.19 20.21
N MET A 388 -4.13 3.10 19.68
CA MET A 388 -3.10 3.14 18.62
C MET A 388 -3.60 3.69 17.28
N THR A 389 -4.92 3.63 17.03
CA THR A 389 -5.57 4.05 15.78
C THR A 389 -6.39 5.34 15.93
N THR A 390 -6.39 5.97 17.12
CA THR A 390 -7.15 7.23 17.38
C THR A 390 -6.80 8.35 16.40
N THR A 391 -5.59 8.35 15.87
CA THR A 391 -5.07 9.38 14.96
C THR A 391 -4.90 8.87 13.53
N ALA A 392 -5.56 7.79 13.16
CA ALA A 392 -5.58 7.31 11.79
C ALA A 392 -6.12 8.39 10.83
N GLY A 393 -5.63 8.39 9.59
CA GLY A 393 -5.95 9.40 8.58
C GLY A 393 -4.92 10.51 8.48
N ALA A 394 -5.23 11.50 7.63
CA ALA A 394 -4.38 12.67 7.40
C ALA A 394 -4.18 13.48 8.68
N LEU A 395 -2.91 13.74 9.02
CA LEU A 395 -2.53 14.42 10.24
C LEU A 395 -2.47 15.95 10.08
N ASN A 396 -2.95 16.66 11.11
CA ASN A 396 -2.81 18.11 11.21
C ASN A 396 -1.47 18.53 11.87
N CYS A 397 -0.35 18.17 11.24
CA CYS A 397 0.97 18.56 11.74
C CYS A 397 1.20 20.08 11.64
N ARG A 398 1.73 20.71 12.69
CA ARG A 398 2.12 22.13 12.68
C ARG A 398 3.63 22.29 12.77
N LYS A 399 4.16 23.27 12.05
CA LYS A 399 5.59 23.60 12.07
C LYS A 399 6.00 24.05 13.48
N GLY A 400 7.17 23.62 13.94
CA GLY A 400 7.69 23.96 15.27
C GLY A 400 7.01 23.25 16.44
N SER A 401 6.13 22.29 16.19
CA SER A 401 5.57 21.39 17.21
C SER A 401 5.70 19.94 16.78
N ARG A 402 5.52 19.02 17.73
CA ARG A 402 5.26 17.63 17.40
C ARG A 402 4.04 17.54 16.47
N CYS A 403 4.10 16.60 15.54
CA CYS A 403 2.89 16.09 14.94
C CYS A 403 2.28 15.04 15.89
#